data_AF-A0A258UHQ8-F1
#
_entry.id   AF-A0A258UHQ8-F1
#
_cell.length_a   1.000
_cell.length_b   1.000
_cell.length_c   1.000
_cell.angle_alpha   90.00
_cell.angle_beta   90.00
_cell.angle_gamma   90.00
#
_symmetry.space_group_name_H-M   'P 1'
#
loop_
_entity.id
_entity.type
_entity.pdbx_description
1 polymer ?
#
loop_
_entity_poly.entity_id
_entity_poly.type
_entity_poly.pdbx_seq_one_letter_code
_entity_poly.pdbx_strand_id
1 'polypeptide(L)'
;MRIQYPNSFLKLLLIGFAFAILPLIFAFIQANIAFSQLSENSQNTITMAVKTTRANQVLQEQLHLMERSARQYFVLSDFELLGNYQNSREAFIGALHDLIKLNADPAQVAKLQNVEEIEFNLHVYIMHTNISNLEDMPFLSDFQLLAEKVDEIIGLNNQRIDNASLQLANNASKAQQRFFLQSLILIPFALLVAGILAFMFGRPIQRMDRVIEDLGKGEYQHEIKIDGPGNLRLLGKRLNWLREELLNLKEQKQRFLQHISHELKTPLTAIREATELLTDGVGGALTPQQSEITQILKHNSVRLQKMIENLLTFTKMESDRHVLNIEVLHVEKFV
;
A
#
# COMPACT_ATOMS: atom_id res chain seq x y z
N MET A 1 21.88 20.20 -0.47
CA MET A 1 22.09 19.06 0.46
C MET A 1 22.69 17.89 -0.31
N ARG A 2 23.89 17.42 0.03
CA ARG A 2 24.45 16.17 -0.51
C ARG A 2 23.76 15.00 0.18
N ILE A 3 22.91 14.27 -0.54
CA ILE A 3 22.24 13.07 -0.03
C ILE A 3 23.32 11.99 0.12
N GLN A 4 23.58 11.54 1.35
CA GLN A 4 24.48 10.41 1.59
C GLN A 4 23.77 9.12 1.25
N TYR A 5 24.21 8.46 0.17
CA TYR A 5 23.60 7.22 -0.30
C TYR A 5 24.24 5.99 0.37
N PRO A 6 23.43 5.01 0.81
CA PRO A 6 23.96 3.76 1.35
C PRO A 6 24.55 2.84 0.25
N ASN A 7 25.37 1.89 0.70
CA ASN A 7 26.25 1.10 -0.17
C ASN A 7 25.53 0.08 -1.07
N SER A 8 24.27 -0.28 -0.80
CA SER A 8 23.53 -1.29 -1.59
C SER A 8 22.14 -0.80 -1.96
N PHE A 9 21.82 -0.90 -3.26
CA PHE A 9 20.51 -0.54 -3.82
C PHE A 9 19.38 -1.38 -3.23
N LEU A 10 19.56 -2.71 -3.22
CA LEU A 10 18.55 -3.66 -2.78
C LEU A 10 18.29 -3.51 -1.27
N LYS A 11 19.34 -3.31 -0.46
CA LYS A 11 19.19 -3.03 0.98
C LYS A 11 18.42 -1.74 1.23
N LEU A 12 18.73 -0.66 0.51
CA LEU A 12 18.02 0.61 0.66
C LEU A 12 16.55 0.51 0.29
N LEU A 13 16.26 -0.17 -0.82
CA LEU A 13 14.91 -0.41 -1.28
C LEU A 13 14.12 -1.25 -0.27
N LEU A 14 14.70 -2.35 0.22
CA LEU A 14 14.08 -3.19 1.25
C LEU A 14 13.85 -2.42 2.56
N ILE A 15 14.81 -1.61 3.01
CA ILE A 15 14.66 -0.78 4.21
C ILE A 15 13.54 0.23 4.00
N GLY A 16 13.51 0.93 2.86
CA GLY A 16 12.46 1.90 2.55
C GLY A 16 11.07 1.27 2.49
N PHE A 17 10.93 0.14 1.81
CA PHE A 17 9.67 -0.61 1.79
C PHE A 17 9.29 -1.15 3.16
N ALA A 18 10.24 -1.67 3.94
CA ALA A 18 9.98 -2.10 5.31
C ALA A 18 9.48 -0.94 6.18
N PHE A 19 10.10 0.24 6.07
CA PHE A 19 9.64 1.45 6.76
C PHE A 19 8.23 1.90 6.33
N ALA A 20 7.86 1.74 5.06
CA ALA A 20 6.51 2.06 4.59
C ALA A 20 5.47 1.00 5.01
N ILE A 21 5.82 -0.28 4.92
CA ILE A 21 4.88 -1.40 5.03
C ILE A 21 4.70 -1.85 6.49
N LEU A 22 5.76 -1.89 7.31
CA LEU A 22 5.67 -2.39 8.68
C LEU A 22 4.64 -1.64 9.54
N PRO A 23 4.60 -0.29 9.54
CA PRO A 23 3.58 0.44 10.27
C PRO A 23 2.17 0.15 9.75
N LEU A 24 2.05 -0.14 8.44
CA LEU A 24 0.77 -0.44 7.77
C LEU A 24 0.23 -1.80 8.19
N ILE A 25 1.11 -2.80 8.22
CA ILE A 25 0.79 -4.13 8.73
C ILE A 25 0.43 -4.05 10.21
N PHE A 26 1.21 -3.32 11.01
CA PHE A 26 0.95 -3.16 12.44
C PHE A 26 -0.42 -2.50 12.70
N ALA A 27 -0.72 -1.40 12.00
CA ALA A 27 -2.02 -0.73 12.09
C ALA A 27 -3.16 -1.66 11.65
N PHE A 28 -2.98 -2.42 10.57
CA PHE A 28 -3.97 -3.38 10.09
C PHE A 28 -4.25 -4.51 11.08
N ILE A 29 -3.20 -5.06 11.72
CA ILE A 29 -3.35 -6.10 12.75
C ILE A 29 -4.10 -5.54 13.96
N GLN A 30 -3.67 -4.38 14.47
CA GLN A 30 -4.39 -3.70 15.55
C GLN A 30 -5.85 -3.44 15.21
N ALA A 31 -6.12 -3.12 13.93
CA ALA A 31 -7.47 -2.89 13.47
C ALA A 31 -8.36 -4.12 13.50
N ASN A 32 -7.84 -5.23 12.99
CA ASN A 32 -8.55 -6.49 13.02
C ASN A 32 -8.81 -6.96 14.45
N ILE A 33 -7.83 -6.80 15.36
CA ILE A 33 -8.00 -7.18 16.77
C ILE A 33 -9.12 -6.36 17.43
N ALA A 34 -9.08 -5.03 17.30
CA ALA A 34 -10.09 -4.18 17.91
C ALA A 34 -11.48 -4.37 17.29
N PHE A 35 -11.56 -4.63 15.98
CA PHE A 35 -12.82 -4.96 15.31
C PHE A 35 -13.39 -6.30 15.77
N SER A 36 -12.55 -7.34 15.87
CA SER A 36 -12.96 -8.66 16.36
C SER A 36 -13.47 -8.58 17.80
N GLN A 37 -12.75 -7.89 18.68
CA GLN A 37 -13.19 -7.67 20.07
C GLN A 37 -14.51 -6.91 20.15
N LEU A 38 -14.68 -5.87 19.34
CA LEU A 38 -15.93 -5.11 19.29
C LEU A 38 -17.09 -5.98 18.80
N SER A 39 -16.88 -6.78 17.75
CA SER A 39 -17.89 -7.65 17.17
C SER A 39 -18.34 -8.74 18.16
N GLU A 40 -17.39 -9.42 18.81
CA GLU A 40 -17.68 -10.49 19.78
C GLU A 40 -18.39 -9.93 21.02
N ASN A 41 -17.86 -8.85 21.60
CA ASN A 41 -18.50 -8.19 22.74
C ASN A 41 -19.89 -7.64 22.38
N SER A 42 -20.07 -7.11 21.17
CA SER A 42 -21.35 -6.62 20.70
C SER A 42 -22.37 -7.74 20.58
N GLN A 43 -21.99 -8.85 19.96
CA GLN A 43 -22.89 -9.98 19.78
C GLN A 43 -23.31 -10.58 21.12
N ASN A 44 -22.38 -10.72 22.07
CA ASN A 44 -22.68 -11.19 23.42
C ASN A 44 -23.58 -10.20 24.17
N THR A 45 -23.24 -8.90 24.16
CA THR A 45 -24.01 -7.86 24.87
C THR A 45 -25.44 -7.75 24.33
N ILE A 46 -25.61 -7.73 23.01
CA ILE A 46 -26.94 -7.67 22.37
C ILE A 46 -27.75 -8.93 22.66
N THR A 47 -27.14 -10.11 22.55
CA THR A 47 -27.82 -11.37 22.83
C THR A 47 -28.29 -11.44 24.28
N MET A 48 -27.44 -11.04 25.22
CA MET A 48 -27.78 -10.99 26.64
C MET A 48 -28.87 -9.95 26.93
N ALA A 49 -28.79 -8.76 26.32
CA ALA A 49 -29.82 -7.73 26.45
C ALA A 49 -31.18 -8.23 25.95
N VAL A 50 -31.24 -8.82 24.75
CA VAL A 50 -32.49 -9.36 24.18
C VAL A 50 -33.08 -10.47 25.05
N LYS A 51 -32.25 -11.41 25.53
CA LYS A 51 -32.72 -12.48 26.44
C LYS A 51 -33.22 -11.92 27.77
N THR A 52 -32.53 -10.94 28.34
CA THR A 52 -32.91 -10.29 29.60
C THR A 52 -34.21 -9.51 29.44
N THR A 53 -34.37 -8.71 28.38
CA THR A 53 -35.61 -7.97 28.10
C THR A 53 -36.80 -8.92 27.90
N ARG A 54 -36.60 -10.03 27.17
CA ARG A 54 -37.65 -11.04 26.96
C ARG A 54 -38.06 -11.70 28.28
N ALA A 55 -37.09 -12.09 29.11
CA ALA A 55 -37.38 -12.70 30.40
C ALA A 55 -38.07 -11.70 31.36
N ASN A 56 -37.65 -10.44 31.39
CA ASN A 56 -38.32 -9.36 32.12
C ASN A 56 -39.80 -9.21 31.69
N GLN A 57 -40.08 -9.21 30.37
CA GLN A 57 -41.44 -9.11 29.84
C GLN A 57 -42.32 -10.29 30.27
N VAL A 58 -41.82 -11.53 30.12
CA VAL A 58 -42.55 -12.73 30.55
C VAL A 58 -42.79 -12.67 32.05
N LEU A 59 -41.79 -12.30 32.84
CA LEU A 59 -41.90 -12.25 34.29
C LEU A 59 -42.97 -11.25 34.75
N GLN A 60 -43.03 -10.06 34.15
CA GLN A 60 -44.05 -9.06 34.46
C GLN A 60 -45.45 -9.48 34.00
N GLU A 61 -45.58 -10.00 32.78
CA GLU A 61 -46.87 -10.44 32.22
C GLU A 61 -47.45 -11.60 33.02
N GLN A 62 -46.64 -12.62 33.33
CA GLN A 62 -47.07 -13.78 34.08
C GLN A 62 -47.41 -13.45 35.53
N LEU A 63 -46.71 -12.50 36.16
CA LEU A 63 -47.06 -12.02 37.50
C LEU A 63 -48.47 -11.42 37.54
N HIS A 64 -48.81 -10.56 36.57
CA HIS A 64 -50.16 -9.98 36.50
C HIS A 64 -51.24 -11.04 36.22
N LEU A 65 -50.94 -12.04 35.38
CA LEU A 65 -51.84 -13.16 35.14
C LEU A 65 -52.02 -14.05 36.37
N MET A 66 -50.94 -14.27 37.14
CA MET A 66 -50.98 -14.99 38.42
C MET A 66 -51.89 -14.26 39.42
N GLU A 67 -51.70 -12.95 39.62
CA GLU A 67 -52.52 -12.15 40.54
C GLU A 67 -54.00 -12.19 40.11
N ARG A 68 -54.27 -11.95 38.83
CA ARG A 68 -55.63 -11.94 38.28
C ARG A 68 -56.31 -13.30 38.44
N SER A 69 -55.63 -14.38 38.09
CA SER A 69 -56.18 -15.74 38.16
C SER A 69 -56.43 -16.17 39.61
N ALA A 70 -55.49 -15.86 40.52
CA ALA A 70 -55.65 -16.12 41.95
C ALA A 70 -56.86 -15.34 42.51
N ARG A 71 -56.95 -14.04 42.23
CA ARG A 71 -58.08 -13.19 42.66
C ARG A 71 -59.43 -13.74 42.15
N GLN A 72 -59.51 -14.11 40.88
CA GLN A 72 -60.75 -14.66 40.31
C GLN A 72 -61.09 -16.05 40.88
N TYR A 73 -60.09 -16.90 41.14
CA TYR A 73 -60.29 -18.20 41.78
C TYR A 73 -60.92 -18.07 43.17
N PHE A 74 -60.40 -17.18 44.02
CA PHE A 74 -60.98 -16.96 45.35
C PHE A 74 -62.40 -16.39 45.31
N VAL A 75 -62.76 -15.62 44.29
CA VAL A 75 -64.11 -15.04 44.12
C VAL A 75 -65.11 -16.01 43.49
N LEU A 76 -64.70 -16.77 42.47
CA LEU A 76 -65.58 -17.61 41.65
C LEU A 76 -65.55 -19.10 42.04
N SER A 77 -64.54 -19.53 42.82
CA SER A 77 -64.31 -20.92 43.21
C SER A 77 -64.21 -21.89 42.01
N ASP A 78 -63.72 -21.41 40.87
CA ASP A 78 -63.59 -22.19 39.63
C ASP A 78 -62.19 -22.80 39.51
N PHE A 79 -62.11 -24.13 39.53
CA PHE A 79 -60.86 -24.89 39.44
C PHE A 79 -60.08 -24.67 38.12
N GLU A 80 -60.74 -24.25 37.03
CA GLU A 80 -60.05 -23.92 35.78
C GLU A 80 -59.11 -22.71 35.95
N LEU A 81 -59.52 -21.73 36.78
CA LEU A 81 -58.71 -20.56 37.10
C LEU A 81 -57.48 -20.91 37.94
N LEU A 82 -57.58 -21.93 38.80
CA LEU A 82 -56.43 -22.44 39.54
C LEU A 82 -55.40 -23.09 38.60
N GLY A 83 -55.84 -23.79 37.55
CA GLY A 83 -54.97 -24.29 36.49
C GLY A 83 -54.26 -23.15 35.72
N ASN A 84 -54.98 -22.08 35.41
CA ASN A 84 -54.40 -20.89 34.76
C ASN A 84 -53.35 -20.20 35.63
N TYR A 85 -53.59 -20.12 36.94
CA TYR A 85 -52.60 -19.63 37.92
C TYR A 85 -51.34 -20.51 37.91
N GLN A 86 -51.48 -21.84 37.97
CA GLN A 86 -50.33 -22.76 37.97
C GLN A 86 -49.50 -22.67 36.67
N ASN A 87 -50.17 -22.60 35.51
CA ASN A 87 -49.48 -22.44 34.22
C ASN A 87 -48.71 -21.12 34.16
N SER A 88 -49.33 -20.02 34.63
CA SER A 88 -48.67 -18.70 34.67
C SER A 88 -47.50 -18.70 35.64
N ARG A 89 -47.63 -19.38 36.78
CA ARG A 89 -46.56 -19.58 37.76
C ARG A 89 -45.37 -20.33 37.17
N GLU A 90 -45.62 -21.43 36.46
CA GLU A 90 -44.54 -22.21 35.85
C GLU A 90 -43.74 -21.36 34.85
N ALA A 91 -44.45 -20.56 34.04
CA ALA A 91 -43.81 -19.61 33.12
C ALA A 91 -43.06 -18.47 33.85
N PHE A 92 -43.62 -17.95 34.95
CA PHE A 92 -42.97 -16.94 35.80
C PHE A 92 -41.66 -17.46 36.39
N ILE A 93 -41.68 -18.65 37.01
CA ILE A 93 -40.49 -19.29 37.60
C ILE A 93 -39.46 -19.63 36.53
N GLY A 94 -39.91 -20.10 35.35
CA GLY A 94 -39.02 -20.31 34.20
C GLY A 94 -38.28 -19.04 33.79
N ALA A 95 -39.00 -17.91 33.68
CA ALA A 95 -38.39 -16.61 33.35
C ALA A 95 -37.44 -16.12 34.45
N LEU A 96 -37.79 -16.33 35.72
CA LEU A 96 -36.94 -16.00 36.87
C LEU A 96 -35.62 -16.80 36.86
N HIS A 97 -35.71 -18.11 36.61
CA HIS A 97 -34.54 -18.99 36.50
C HIS A 97 -33.66 -18.64 35.30
N ASP A 98 -34.27 -18.25 34.18
CA ASP A 98 -33.53 -17.74 33.02
C ASP A 98 -32.77 -16.46 33.38
N LEU A 99 -33.39 -15.51 34.09
CA LEU A 99 -32.69 -14.32 34.58
C LEU A 99 -31.56 -14.66 35.55
N ILE A 100 -31.75 -15.60 36.48
CA ILE A 100 -30.70 -16.05 37.40
C ILE A 100 -29.50 -16.62 36.63
N LYS A 101 -29.73 -17.44 35.59
CA LYS A 101 -28.65 -18.01 34.75
C LYS A 101 -27.92 -16.95 33.93
N LEU A 102 -28.63 -15.92 33.48
CA LEU A 102 -28.07 -14.86 32.64
C LEU A 102 -27.25 -13.85 33.46
N ASN A 103 -27.41 -13.83 34.78
CA ASN A 103 -26.82 -12.80 35.62
C ASN A 103 -25.60 -13.30 36.39
N ALA A 104 -24.46 -12.61 36.24
CA ALA A 104 -23.19 -13.00 36.87
C ALA A 104 -22.96 -12.35 38.24
N ASP A 105 -23.80 -11.40 38.64
CA ASP A 105 -23.63 -10.59 39.85
C ASP A 105 -24.30 -11.26 41.07
N PRO A 106 -23.53 -11.73 42.08
CA PRO A 106 -24.08 -12.45 43.23
C PRO A 106 -25.13 -11.64 44.01
N ALA A 107 -24.98 -10.31 44.05
CA ALA A 107 -25.93 -9.45 44.74
C ALA A 107 -27.28 -9.40 44.03
N GLN A 108 -27.30 -9.49 42.70
CA GLN A 108 -28.54 -9.51 41.92
C GLN A 108 -29.18 -10.90 41.89
N VAL A 109 -28.37 -11.96 41.87
CA VAL A 109 -28.87 -13.33 42.04
C VAL A 109 -29.57 -13.47 43.39
N ALA A 110 -29.01 -12.91 44.48
CA ALA A 110 -29.67 -12.92 45.78
C ALA A 110 -31.03 -12.18 45.79
N LYS A 111 -31.16 -11.07 45.04
CA LYS A 111 -32.45 -10.38 44.88
C LYS A 111 -33.47 -11.21 44.09
N LEU A 112 -33.04 -11.88 43.02
CA LEU A 112 -33.89 -12.79 42.24
C LEU A 112 -34.32 -14.01 43.07
N GLN A 113 -33.44 -14.54 43.92
CA GLN A 113 -33.76 -15.62 44.85
C GLN A 113 -34.76 -15.18 45.93
N ASN A 114 -34.69 -13.93 46.39
CA ASN A 114 -35.69 -13.39 47.31
C ASN A 114 -37.08 -13.29 46.66
N VAL A 115 -37.16 -12.93 45.37
CA VAL A 115 -38.41 -12.98 44.59
C VAL A 115 -38.94 -14.41 44.49
N GLU A 116 -38.06 -15.39 44.28
CA GLU A 116 -38.42 -16.82 44.28
C GLU A 116 -39.01 -17.28 45.62
N GLU A 117 -38.41 -16.83 46.73
CA GLU A 117 -38.85 -17.17 48.09
C GLU A 117 -40.23 -16.57 48.42
N ILE A 118 -40.45 -15.31 48.05
CA ILE A 118 -41.74 -14.63 48.22
C ILE A 118 -42.82 -15.34 47.39
N GLU A 119 -42.51 -15.67 46.13
CA GLU A 119 -43.41 -16.42 45.24
C GLU A 119 -43.75 -17.80 45.83
N PHE A 120 -42.77 -18.53 46.34
CA PHE A 120 -42.99 -19.86 46.92
C PHE A 120 -43.95 -19.80 48.11
N ASN A 121 -43.75 -18.85 49.02
CA ASN A 121 -44.62 -18.67 50.19
C ASN A 121 -46.05 -18.29 49.77
N LEU A 122 -46.18 -17.39 48.78
CA LEU A 122 -47.47 -17.00 48.20
C LEU A 122 -48.19 -18.20 47.58
N HIS A 123 -47.48 -19.05 46.84
CA HIS A 123 -48.04 -20.25 46.24
C HIS A 123 -48.54 -21.23 47.30
N VAL A 124 -47.74 -21.51 48.33
CA VAL A 124 -48.14 -22.40 49.43
C VAL A 124 -49.41 -21.86 50.11
N TYR A 125 -49.50 -20.54 50.33
CA TYR A 125 -50.68 -19.91 50.90
C TYR A 125 -51.92 -20.10 50.01
N ILE A 126 -51.82 -19.82 48.70
CA ILE A 126 -52.94 -19.96 47.75
C ILE A 126 -53.45 -21.40 47.66
N MET A 127 -52.56 -22.39 47.75
CA MET A 127 -52.92 -23.81 47.62
C MET A 127 -53.53 -24.41 48.90
N HIS A 128 -53.24 -23.86 50.08
CA HIS A 128 -53.67 -24.43 51.37
C HIS A 128 -54.74 -23.60 52.11
N THR A 129 -55.07 -22.40 51.62
CA THR A 129 -56.08 -21.53 52.25
C THR A 129 -57.51 -21.97 51.91
N ASN A 130 -58.35 -22.07 52.93
CA ASN A 130 -59.76 -22.45 52.77
C ASN A 130 -60.60 -21.24 52.32
N ILE A 131 -61.41 -21.41 51.26
CA ILE A 131 -62.08 -20.35 50.48
C ILE A 131 -63.19 -19.62 51.26
N SER A 132 -63.51 -20.06 52.49
CA SER A 132 -64.69 -19.63 53.24
C SER A 132 -64.61 -18.24 53.88
N ASN A 133 -63.45 -17.57 53.88
CA ASN A 133 -63.25 -16.25 54.50
C ASN A 133 -62.79 -15.22 53.45
N LEU A 134 -63.77 -14.57 52.81
CA LEU A 134 -63.59 -13.65 51.67
C LEU A 134 -63.38 -12.19 52.05
N GLU A 135 -63.49 -11.83 53.34
CA GLU A 135 -63.52 -10.43 53.77
C GLU A 135 -62.15 -9.73 53.75
N ASP A 136 -61.06 -10.47 53.94
CA ASP A 136 -59.69 -9.98 53.80
C ASP A 136 -58.92 -10.95 52.89
N MET A 137 -58.41 -10.48 51.75
CA MET A 137 -57.54 -11.25 50.85
C MET A 137 -56.06 -10.87 51.13
N PRO A 138 -55.41 -11.40 52.19
CA PRO A 138 -54.07 -10.98 52.61
C PRO A 138 -52.99 -11.31 51.57
N PHE A 139 -53.22 -12.29 50.69
CA PHE A 139 -52.29 -12.63 49.61
C PHE A 139 -52.12 -11.49 48.58
N LEU A 140 -53.03 -10.51 48.53
CA LEU A 140 -52.91 -9.36 47.64
C LEU A 140 -51.76 -8.43 48.03
N SER A 141 -51.45 -8.28 49.33
CA SER A 141 -50.28 -7.51 49.75
C SER A 141 -48.97 -8.22 49.39
N ASP A 142 -48.97 -9.55 49.41
CA ASP A 142 -47.81 -10.36 49.00
C ASP A 142 -47.59 -10.28 47.49
N PHE A 143 -48.65 -10.28 46.66
CA PHE A 143 -48.54 -9.98 45.24
C PHE A 143 -48.05 -8.55 44.98
N GLN A 144 -48.50 -7.57 45.76
CA GLN A 144 -48.03 -6.19 45.64
C GLN A 144 -46.53 -6.08 45.97
N LEU A 145 -46.07 -6.74 47.04
CA LEU A 145 -44.66 -6.80 47.40
C LEU A 145 -43.83 -7.50 46.31
N LEU A 146 -44.35 -8.60 45.76
CA LEU A 146 -43.71 -9.33 44.67
C LEU A 146 -43.59 -8.45 43.41
N ALA A 147 -44.65 -7.73 43.05
CA ALA A 147 -44.65 -6.78 41.93
C ALA A 147 -43.64 -5.65 42.13
N GLU A 148 -43.57 -5.06 43.33
CA GLU A 148 -42.58 -4.03 43.66
C GLU A 148 -41.15 -4.56 43.48
N LYS A 149 -40.86 -5.79 43.94
CA LYS A 149 -39.55 -6.40 43.79
C LYS A 149 -39.21 -6.73 42.34
N VAL A 150 -40.19 -7.18 41.57
CA VAL A 150 -40.04 -7.44 40.13
C VAL A 150 -39.76 -6.16 39.37
N ASP A 151 -40.50 -5.08 39.63
CA ASP A 151 -40.29 -3.78 39.00
C ASP A 151 -38.90 -3.20 39.35
N GLU A 152 -38.44 -3.37 40.59
CA GLU A 152 -37.08 -3.00 41.02
C GLU A 152 -36.01 -3.73 40.17
N ILE A 153 -36.18 -5.04 39.95
CA ILE A 153 -35.26 -5.86 39.16
C ILE A 153 -35.28 -5.46 37.68
N ILE A 154 -36.47 -5.26 37.11
CA ILE A 154 -36.62 -4.83 35.72
C ILE A 154 -35.96 -3.46 35.51
N GLY A 155 -36.15 -2.52 36.44
CA GLY A 155 -35.51 -1.21 36.42
C GLY A 155 -33.97 -1.31 36.43
N LEU A 156 -33.41 -2.14 37.31
CA LEU A 156 -31.96 -2.38 37.38
C LEU A 156 -31.40 -3.04 36.11
N ASN A 157 -32.13 -4.01 35.55
CA ASN A 157 -31.74 -4.70 34.32
C ASN A 157 -31.76 -3.74 33.11
N ASN A 158 -32.81 -2.93 32.98
CA ASN A 158 -32.92 -1.94 31.91
C ASN A 158 -31.78 -0.90 31.99
N GLN A 159 -31.48 -0.38 33.20
CA GLN A 159 -30.34 0.52 33.40
C GLN A 159 -29.00 -0.12 33.02
N ARG A 160 -28.80 -1.42 33.33
CA ARG A 160 -27.58 -2.14 32.89
C ARG A 160 -27.51 -2.25 31.37
N ILE A 161 -28.62 -2.59 30.70
CA ILE A 161 -28.69 -2.71 29.25
C ILE A 161 -28.40 -1.35 28.58
N ASP A 162 -28.98 -0.27 29.09
CA ASP A 162 -28.76 1.09 28.59
C ASP A 162 -27.29 1.49 28.73
N ASN A 163 -26.70 1.26 29.90
CA ASN A 163 -25.28 1.53 30.15
C ASN A 163 -24.36 0.70 29.24
N ALA A 164 -24.66 -0.59 29.07
CA ALA A 164 -23.89 -1.47 28.18
C ALA A 164 -23.99 -1.03 26.72
N SER A 165 -25.18 -0.61 26.27
CA SER A 165 -25.42 -0.07 24.92
C SER A 165 -24.63 1.22 24.68
N LEU A 166 -24.63 2.14 25.65
CA LEU A 166 -23.84 3.37 25.59
C LEU A 166 -22.33 3.10 25.57
N GLN A 167 -21.87 2.15 26.37
CA GLN A 167 -20.45 1.75 26.38
C GLN A 167 -20.04 1.13 25.03
N LEU A 168 -20.88 0.28 24.46
CA LEU A 168 -20.66 -0.34 23.15
C LEU A 168 -20.56 0.73 22.05
N ALA A 169 -21.50 1.69 22.02
CA ALA A 169 -21.48 2.80 21.07
C ALA A 169 -20.22 3.67 21.23
N ASN A 170 -19.84 4.00 22.47
CA ASN A 170 -18.63 4.77 22.76
C ASN A 170 -17.35 4.01 22.36
N ASN A 171 -17.28 2.71 22.62
CA ASN A 171 -16.15 1.87 22.24
C ASN A 171 -16.05 1.74 20.72
N ALA A 172 -17.17 1.58 20.02
CA ALA A 172 -17.22 1.59 18.56
C ALA A 172 -16.71 2.93 17.98
N SER A 173 -17.19 4.06 18.53
CA SER A 173 -16.75 5.39 18.11
C SER A 173 -15.25 5.61 18.35
N LYS A 174 -14.73 5.22 19.52
CA LYS A 174 -13.30 5.29 19.83
C LYS A 174 -12.45 4.42 18.90
N ALA A 175 -12.91 3.21 18.58
CA ALA A 175 -12.23 2.34 17.62
C ALA A 175 -12.18 3.00 16.23
N GLN A 176 -13.31 3.51 15.76
CA GLN A 176 -13.41 4.23 14.47
C GLN A 176 -12.51 5.46 14.42
N GLN A 177 -12.50 6.30 15.46
CA GLN A 177 -11.66 7.50 15.52
C GLN A 177 -10.16 7.15 15.54
N ARG A 178 -9.75 6.13 16.30
CA ARG A 178 -8.37 5.65 16.31
C ARG A 178 -7.94 5.17 14.93
N PHE A 179 -8.79 4.44 14.21
CA PHE A 179 -8.50 4.05 12.82
C PHE A 179 -8.35 5.23 11.91
N PHE A 180 -9.28 6.18 11.98
CA PHE A 180 -9.22 7.36 11.14
C PHE A 180 -7.93 8.16 11.36
N LEU A 181 -7.57 8.43 12.61
CA LEU A 181 -6.33 9.12 12.97
C LEU A 181 -5.08 8.37 12.52
N GLN A 182 -5.05 7.04 12.69
CA GLN A 182 -3.94 6.22 12.20
C GLN A 182 -3.82 6.29 10.67
N SER A 183 -4.91 6.08 9.93
CA SER A 183 -4.92 6.15 8.46
C SER A 183 -4.50 7.53 7.94
N LEU A 184 -4.91 8.61 8.61
CA LEU A 184 -4.58 9.98 8.22
C LEU A 184 -3.07 10.27 8.28
N ILE A 185 -2.34 9.61 9.19
CA ILE A 185 -0.88 9.76 9.32
C ILE A 185 -0.16 8.76 8.42
N LEU A 186 -0.66 7.52 8.35
CA LEU A 186 0.06 6.43 7.73
C LEU A 186 0.09 6.50 6.19
N ILE A 187 -1.02 6.91 5.58
CA ILE A 187 -1.13 7.05 4.12
C ILE A 187 -0.15 8.11 3.60
N PRO A 188 -0.15 9.37 4.11
CA PRO A 188 0.80 10.37 3.64
C PRO A 188 2.23 10.00 4.02
N PHE A 189 2.47 9.31 5.14
CA PHE A 189 3.79 8.79 5.47
C PHE A 189 4.28 7.76 4.42
N ALA A 190 3.43 6.79 4.05
CA ALA A 190 3.75 5.82 3.01
C ALA A 190 3.98 6.49 1.65
N LEU A 191 3.15 7.47 1.28
CA LEU A 191 3.33 8.27 0.05
C LEU A 191 4.63 9.09 0.07
N LEU A 192 4.99 9.66 1.22
CA LEU A 192 6.24 10.39 1.40
C LEU A 192 7.44 9.47 1.21
N VAL A 193 7.43 8.29 1.84
CA VAL A 193 8.50 7.30 1.66
C VAL A 193 8.58 6.85 0.20
N ALA A 194 7.44 6.54 -0.43
CA ALA A 194 7.38 6.17 -1.84
C ALA A 194 7.92 7.27 -2.77
N GLY A 195 7.54 8.54 -2.52
CA GLY A 195 8.02 9.71 -3.26
C GLY A 195 9.52 9.93 -3.10
N ILE A 196 10.06 9.78 -1.89
CA ILE A 196 11.51 9.86 -1.64
C ILE A 196 12.25 8.77 -2.43
N LEU A 197 11.78 7.51 -2.36
CA LEU A 197 12.39 6.41 -3.12
C LEU A 197 12.31 6.67 -4.63
N ALA A 198 11.14 7.04 -5.14
CA ALA A 198 10.93 7.34 -6.56
C ALA A 198 11.86 8.45 -7.06
N PHE A 199 11.99 9.54 -6.30
CA PHE A 199 12.89 10.63 -6.64
C PHE A 199 14.38 10.22 -6.57
N MET A 200 14.74 9.49 -5.53
CA MET A 200 16.11 9.05 -5.28
C MET A 200 16.62 8.08 -6.35
N PHE A 201 15.75 7.23 -6.91
CA PHE A 201 16.10 6.25 -7.93
C PHE A 201 15.81 6.72 -9.35
N GLY A 202 14.70 7.43 -9.57
CA GLY A 202 14.27 7.87 -10.90
C GLY A 202 15.27 8.83 -11.54
N ARG A 203 15.82 9.78 -10.76
CA ARG A 203 16.79 10.76 -11.28
C ARG A 203 18.08 10.12 -11.82
N PRO A 204 18.78 9.23 -11.09
CA PRO A 204 19.97 8.54 -11.62
C PRO A 204 19.70 7.69 -12.87
N ILE A 205 18.56 6.98 -12.92
CA ILE A 205 18.20 6.12 -14.06
C ILE A 205 17.99 6.96 -15.32
N GLN A 206 17.26 8.07 -15.22
CA GLN A 206 17.08 9.00 -16.34
C GLN A 206 18.38 9.68 -16.80
N ARG A 207 19.38 9.82 -15.92
CA ARG A 207 20.71 10.30 -16.32
C ARG A 207 21.48 9.23 -17.07
N MET A 208 21.41 7.97 -16.64
CA MET A 208 22.04 6.84 -17.34
C MET A 208 21.51 6.70 -18.76
N ASP A 209 20.20 6.81 -18.94
CA ASP A 209 19.54 6.72 -20.25
C ASP A 209 20.10 7.76 -21.24
N ARG A 210 20.15 9.03 -20.83
CA ARG A 210 20.76 10.11 -21.62
C ARG A 210 22.23 9.86 -21.95
N VAL A 211 23.02 9.43 -20.96
CA VAL A 211 24.44 9.12 -21.17
C VAL A 211 24.61 7.99 -22.19
N ILE A 212 23.76 6.96 -22.15
CA ILE A 212 23.81 5.84 -23.11
C ILE A 212 23.45 6.33 -24.51
N GLU A 213 22.44 7.21 -24.63
CA GLU A 213 22.08 7.84 -25.90
C GLU A 213 23.23 8.69 -26.48
N ASP A 214 23.89 9.50 -25.64
CA ASP A 214 25.03 10.34 -26.01
C ASP A 214 26.22 9.47 -26.47
N LEU A 215 26.50 8.37 -25.77
CA LEU A 215 27.51 7.38 -26.18
C LEU A 215 27.17 6.76 -27.54
N GLY A 216 25.90 6.43 -27.78
CA GLY A 216 25.43 5.90 -29.05
C GLY A 216 25.57 6.87 -30.23
N LYS A 217 25.50 8.18 -29.95
CA LYS A 217 25.73 9.26 -30.93
C LYS A 217 27.22 9.58 -31.15
N GLY A 218 28.12 9.00 -30.35
CA GLY A 218 29.56 9.22 -30.46
C GLY A 218 30.09 10.43 -29.67
N GLU A 219 29.29 10.95 -28.72
CA GLU A 219 29.65 12.09 -27.88
C GLU A 219 30.44 11.64 -26.63
N TYR A 220 31.76 11.51 -26.78
CA TYR A 220 32.63 10.97 -25.71
C TYR A 220 33.32 12.03 -24.84
N GLN A 221 33.04 13.31 -25.03
CA GLN A 221 33.86 14.42 -24.49
C GLN A 221 33.67 14.66 -22.99
N HIS A 222 32.49 14.32 -22.45
CA HIS A 222 32.15 14.62 -21.06
C HIS A 222 32.38 13.41 -20.14
N GLU A 223 32.97 13.64 -18.97
CA GLU A 223 33.15 12.61 -17.95
C GLU A 223 31.79 12.19 -17.35
N ILE A 224 31.54 10.88 -17.28
CA ILE A 224 30.28 10.34 -16.77
C ILE A 224 30.36 10.20 -15.25
N LYS A 225 29.70 11.11 -14.52
CA LYS A 225 29.54 11.05 -13.06
C LYS A 225 28.09 10.79 -12.70
N ILE A 226 27.81 9.58 -12.22
CA ILE A 226 26.46 9.19 -11.78
C ILE A 226 26.41 9.11 -10.27
N ASP A 227 25.67 10.04 -9.68
CA ASP A 227 25.32 10.03 -8.26
C ASP A 227 24.31 8.91 -7.97
N GLY A 228 24.42 8.29 -6.80
CA GLY A 228 23.46 7.28 -6.37
C GLY A 228 23.98 6.27 -5.34
N PRO A 229 23.11 5.34 -4.92
CA PRO A 229 23.46 4.19 -4.08
C PRO A 229 24.52 3.31 -4.75
N GLY A 230 25.26 2.55 -3.94
CA GLY A 230 26.54 1.95 -4.36
C GLY A 230 26.49 1.20 -5.69
N ASN A 231 25.47 0.37 -5.94
CA ASN A 231 25.31 -0.37 -7.20
C ASN A 231 25.16 0.56 -8.43
N LEU A 232 24.41 1.65 -8.30
CA LEU A 232 24.22 2.62 -9.40
C LEU A 232 25.50 3.40 -9.67
N ARG A 233 26.25 3.74 -8.62
CA ARG A 233 27.56 4.39 -8.75
C ARG A 233 28.59 3.47 -9.43
N LEU A 234 28.57 2.18 -9.10
CA LEU A 234 29.41 1.17 -9.76
C LEU A 234 29.08 1.08 -11.25
N LEU A 235 27.80 1.09 -11.61
CA LEU A 235 27.38 1.09 -13.01
C LEU A 235 27.79 2.38 -13.74
N GLY A 236 27.71 3.54 -13.08
CA GLY A 236 28.25 4.80 -13.59
C GLY A 236 29.76 4.73 -13.88
N LYS A 237 30.55 4.10 -12.99
CA LYS A 237 31.98 3.84 -13.23
C LYS A 237 32.22 2.94 -14.44
N ARG A 238 31.40 1.91 -14.63
CA ARG A 238 31.48 1.01 -15.80
C ARG A 238 31.15 1.73 -17.11
N LEU A 239 30.14 2.60 -17.09
CA LEU A 239 29.81 3.45 -18.24
C LEU A 239 30.95 4.43 -18.57
N ASN A 240 31.58 5.03 -17.56
CA ASN A 240 32.75 5.89 -17.80
C ASN A 240 33.94 5.12 -18.38
N TRP A 241 34.20 3.91 -17.88
CA TRP A 241 35.22 3.03 -18.46
C TRP A 241 34.92 2.69 -19.93
N LEU A 242 33.66 2.36 -20.25
CA LEU A 242 33.25 2.10 -21.64
C LEU A 242 33.44 3.33 -22.53
N ARG A 243 33.09 4.53 -22.04
CA ARG A 243 33.33 5.80 -22.73
C ARG A 243 34.81 5.98 -23.08
N GLU A 244 35.70 5.75 -22.12
CA GLU A 244 37.15 5.89 -22.31
C GLU A 244 37.68 4.90 -23.36
N GLU A 245 37.19 3.67 -23.34
CA GLU A 245 37.56 2.65 -24.32
C GLU A 245 37.07 3.02 -25.73
N LEU A 246 35.82 3.50 -25.86
CA LEU A 246 35.27 3.97 -27.14
C LEU A 246 36.03 5.19 -27.68
N LEU A 247 36.41 6.12 -26.80
CA LEU A 247 37.22 7.28 -27.18
C LEU A 247 38.61 6.85 -27.67
N ASN A 248 39.27 5.94 -26.95
CA ASN A 248 40.57 5.39 -27.35
C ASN A 248 40.48 4.66 -28.71
N LEU A 249 39.43 3.85 -28.92
CA LEU A 249 39.19 3.17 -30.19
C LEU A 249 38.98 4.17 -31.35
N LYS A 250 38.23 5.26 -31.11
CA LYS A 250 38.02 6.34 -32.08
C LYS A 250 39.36 7.00 -32.46
N GLU A 251 40.19 7.34 -31.48
CA GLU A 251 41.50 7.93 -31.73
C GLU A 251 42.45 6.98 -32.45
N GLN A 252 42.46 5.68 -32.10
CA GLN A 252 43.26 4.67 -32.79
C GLN A 252 42.85 4.52 -34.25
N LYS A 253 41.54 4.47 -34.54
CA LYS A 253 41.02 4.46 -35.92
C LYS A 253 41.49 5.69 -36.69
N GLN A 254 41.44 6.87 -36.08
CA GLN A 254 41.90 8.12 -36.72
C GLN A 254 43.41 8.10 -37.00
N ARG A 255 44.23 7.68 -36.02
CA ARG A 255 45.68 7.54 -36.19
C ARG A 255 46.03 6.52 -37.28
N PHE A 256 45.34 5.39 -37.33
CA PHE A 256 45.53 4.35 -38.34
C PHE A 256 45.26 4.89 -39.76
N LEU A 257 44.13 5.59 -39.96
CA LEU A 257 43.78 6.15 -41.27
C LEU A 257 44.77 7.22 -41.73
N GLN A 258 45.23 8.08 -40.81
CA GLN A 258 46.29 9.06 -41.11
C GLN A 258 47.59 8.37 -41.53
N HIS A 259 48.02 7.34 -40.79
CA HIS A 259 49.23 6.60 -41.11
C HIS A 259 49.14 5.93 -42.49
N ILE A 260 48.05 5.20 -42.78
CA ILE A 260 47.84 4.56 -44.09
C ILE A 260 47.83 5.58 -45.23
N SER A 261 47.28 6.78 -45.01
CA SER A 261 47.37 7.85 -46.02
C SER A 261 48.81 8.19 -46.39
N HIS A 262 49.67 8.36 -45.39
CA HIS A 262 51.05 8.76 -45.62
C HIS A 262 51.80 7.66 -46.37
N GLU A 263 51.62 6.41 -45.94
CA GLU A 263 52.23 5.24 -46.57
C GLU A 263 51.75 5.01 -48.00
N LEU A 264 50.50 5.35 -48.35
CA LEU A 264 49.99 5.25 -49.72
C LEU A 264 50.41 6.42 -50.62
N LYS A 265 50.57 7.63 -50.07
CA LYS A 265 50.93 8.83 -50.85
C LYS A 265 52.33 8.72 -51.47
N THR A 266 53.29 8.15 -50.73
CA THR A 266 54.68 7.98 -51.17
C THR A 266 54.82 7.11 -52.43
N PRO A 267 54.35 5.84 -52.47
CA PRO A 267 54.44 5.00 -53.66
C PRO A 267 53.60 5.54 -54.82
N LEU A 268 52.47 6.18 -54.53
CA LEU A 268 51.64 6.78 -55.57
C LEU A 268 52.33 7.98 -56.25
N THR A 269 53.06 8.78 -55.46
CA THR A 269 53.90 9.87 -55.99
C THR A 269 55.01 9.30 -56.87
N ALA A 270 55.68 8.23 -56.45
CA ALA A 270 56.70 7.56 -57.25
C ALA A 270 56.13 7.00 -58.57
N ILE A 271 54.95 6.37 -58.55
CA ILE A 271 54.26 5.91 -59.77
C ILE A 271 53.95 7.09 -60.69
N ARG A 272 53.46 8.21 -60.14
CA ARG A 272 53.14 9.41 -60.90
C ARG A 272 54.38 10.00 -61.56
N GLU A 273 55.47 10.18 -60.81
CA GLU A 273 56.75 10.69 -61.31
C GLU A 273 57.32 9.77 -62.40
N ALA A 274 57.31 8.45 -62.19
CA ALA A 274 57.74 7.49 -63.19
C ALA A 274 56.89 7.58 -64.48
N THR A 275 55.57 7.72 -64.36
CA THR A 275 54.70 7.90 -65.54
C THR A 275 54.92 9.25 -66.24
N GLU A 276 55.27 10.31 -65.49
CA GLU A 276 55.61 11.62 -66.05
C GLU A 276 56.93 11.57 -66.82
N LEU A 277 57.98 10.98 -66.24
CA LEU A 277 59.27 10.80 -66.92
C LEU A 277 59.14 9.99 -68.22
N LEU A 278 58.29 8.96 -68.23
CA LEU A 278 57.99 8.19 -69.44
C LEU A 278 57.24 9.03 -70.48
N THR A 279 56.28 9.85 -70.05
CA THR A 279 55.50 10.74 -70.95
C THR A 279 56.37 11.86 -71.53
N ASP A 280 57.31 12.39 -70.75
CA ASP A 280 58.25 13.45 -71.15
C ASP A 280 59.40 12.92 -72.04
N GLY A 281 59.42 11.62 -72.35
CA GLY A 281 60.38 11.00 -73.26
C GLY A 281 61.78 10.75 -72.68
N VAL A 282 61.94 10.89 -71.35
CA VAL A 282 63.24 10.70 -70.67
C VAL A 282 63.75 9.25 -70.81
N GLY A 283 62.85 8.28 -70.93
CA GLY A 283 63.16 6.86 -71.16
C GLY A 283 63.28 6.43 -72.63
N GLY A 284 63.18 7.37 -73.58
CA GLY A 284 63.11 7.09 -75.02
C GLY A 284 61.73 7.37 -75.62
N ALA A 285 61.64 7.38 -76.95
CA ALA A 285 60.39 7.64 -77.67
C ALA A 285 59.39 6.49 -77.49
N LEU A 286 58.21 6.78 -76.96
CA LEU A 286 57.13 5.81 -76.81
C LEU A 286 56.45 5.53 -78.17
N THR A 287 56.09 4.29 -78.42
CA THR A 287 55.17 3.97 -79.53
C THR A 287 53.77 4.54 -79.23
N PRO A 288 52.89 4.73 -80.24
CA PRO A 288 51.53 5.23 -80.02
C PRO A 288 50.74 4.44 -78.97
N GLN A 289 50.87 3.11 -78.95
CA GLN A 289 50.23 2.24 -77.97
C GLN A 289 50.83 2.38 -76.56
N GLN A 290 52.15 2.57 -76.44
CA GLN A 290 52.80 2.80 -75.14
C GLN A 290 52.45 4.18 -74.56
N SER A 291 52.27 5.19 -75.42
CA SER A 291 51.80 6.52 -75.02
C SER A 291 50.38 6.48 -74.45
N GLU A 292 49.48 5.69 -75.05
CA GLU A 292 48.12 5.52 -74.53
C GLU A 292 48.12 4.84 -73.15
N ILE A 293 48.92 3.78 -72.98
CA ILE A 293 49.06 3.06 -71.70
C ILE A 293 49.61 3.96 -70.60
N THR A 294 50.66 4.73 -70.87
CA THR A 294 51.26 5.66 -69.89
C THR A 294 50.30 6.76 -69.47
N GLN A 295 49.50 7.27 -70.41
CA GLN A 295 48.44 8.25 -70.12
C GLN A 295 47.32 7.65 -69.24
N ILE A 296 46.94 6.38 -69.46
CA ILE A 296 46.00 5.65 -68.60
C ILE A 296 46.57 5.46 -67.19
N LEU A 297 47.85 5.08 -67.06
CA LEU A 297 48.51 4.92 -65.76
C LEU A 297 48.58 6.25 -64.98
N LYS A 298 48.96 7.33 -65.66
CA LYS A 298 48.97 8.69 -65.07
C LYS A 298 47.57 9.09 -64.59
N HIS A 299 46.55 8.89 -65.43
CA HIS A 299 45.16 9.20 -65.07
C HIS A 299 44.67 8.41 -63.85
N ASN A 300 44.93 7.10 -63.81
CA ASN A 300 44.53 6.25 -62.69
C ASN A 300 45.28 6.57 -61.39
N SER A 301 46.57 6.90 -61.47
CA SER A 301 47.36 7.35 -60.31
C SER A 301 46.77 8.62 -59.69
N VAL A 302 46.47 9.64 -60.50
CA VAL A 302 45.83 10.88 -60.05
C VAL A 302 44.45 10.61 -59.45
N ARG A 303 43.66 9.73 -60.07
CA ARG A 303 42.32 9.35 -59.58
C ARG A 303 42.40 8.66 -58.21
N LEU A 304 43.32 7.74 -58.01
CA LEU A 304 43.54 7.05 -56.73
C LEU A 304 43.99 8.04 -55.65
N GLN A 305 44.88 8.99 -55.99
CA GLN A 305 45.33 10.03 -55.06
C GLN A 305 44.14 10.81 -54.52
N LYS A 306 43.29 11.29 -55.43
CA LYS A 306 42.12 12.09 -55.11
C LYS A 306 41.10 11.30 -54.29
N MET A 307 40.96 10.00 -54.56
CA MET A 307 40.07 9.12 -53.80
C MET A 307 40.55 8.91 -52.37
N ILE A 308 41.86 8.74 -52.16
CA ILE A 308 42.48 8.65 -50.82
C ILE A 308 42.31 9.96 -50.07
N GLU A 309 42.63 11.10 -50.69
CA GLU A 309 42.47 12.43 -50.10
C GLU A 309 41.02 12.71 -49.70
N ASN A 310 40.05 12.33 -50.55
CA ASN A 310 38.62 12.46 -50.24
C ASN A 310 38.19 11.59 -49.05
N LEU A 311 38.66 10.34 -48.97
CA LEU A 311 38.33 9.43 -47.86
C LEU A 311 38.83 9.97 -46.51
N LEU A 312 40.04 10.52 -46.50
CA LEU A 312 40.64 11.09 -45.30
C LEU A 312 39.96 12.39 -44.89
N THR A 313 39.64 13.23 -45.87
CA THR A 313 38.87 14.45 -45.64
C THR A 313 37.52 14.12 -45.05
N PHE A 314 36.81 13.13 -45.60
CA PHE A 314 35.53 12.64 -45.07
C PHE A 314 35.67 12.17 -43.61
N THR A 315 36.65 11.32 -43.32
CA THR A 315 36.88 10.80 -41.96
C THR A 315 37.23 11.92 -40.98
N LYS A 316 38.04 12.89 -41.42
CA LYS A 316 38.41 14.05 -40.58
C LYS A 316 37.19 14.94 -40.31
N MET A 317 36.38 15.22 -41.34
CA MET A 317 35.13 15.96 -41.21
C MET A 317 34.12 15.25 -40.29
N GLU A 318 34.05 13.91 -40.33
CA GLU A 318 33.19 13.12 -39.43
C GLU A 318 33.65 13.25 -37.96
N SER A 319 34.96 13.34 -37.71
CA SER A 319 35.52 13.58 -36.38
C SER A 319 35.29 15.02 -35.89
N ASP A 320 35.50 16.01 -36.78
CA ASP A 320 35.46 17.46 -36.49
C ASP A 320 34.02 18.05 -36.50
N ARG A 321 33.01 17.30 -36.97
CA ARG A 321 31.60 17.75 -37.07
C ARG A 321 30.98 18.26 -35.76
N HIS A 322 31.66 18.07 -34.64
CA HIS A 322 31.23 18.48 -33.30
C HIS A 322 31.83 19.82 -32.83
N VAL A 323 32.68 20.48 -33.63
CA VAL A 323 33.28 21.79 -33.31
C VAL A 323 33.13 22.73 -34.51
N LEU A 324 31.90 23.19 -34.78
CA LEU A 324 31.67 24.29 -35.71
C LEU A 324 31.96 25.62 -34.98
N ASN A 325 33.05 26.28 -35.34
CA ASN A 325 33.33 27.63 -34.86
C ASN A 325 32.56 28.62 -35.74
N ILE A 326 31.33 28.93 -35.32
CA ILE A 326 30.46 29.86 -36.04
C ILE A 326 30.84 31.28 -35.62
N GLU A 327 31.42 32.04 -36.54
CA GLU A 327 31.75 33.45 -36.34
C GLU A 327 30.86 34.31 -37.22
N VAL A 328 30.27 35.38 -36.64
CA VAL A 328 29.36 36.27 -37.36
C VAL A 328 30.18 37.19 -38.25
N LEU A 329 30.11 36.97 -39.56
CA LEU A 329 30.84 37.76 -40.55
C LEU A 329 29.88 38.76 -41.22
N HIS A 330 30.09 40.05 -40.97
CA HIS A 330 29.32 41.12 -41.61
C HIS A 330 29.80 41.32 -43.06
N VAL A 331 28.92 41.03 -44.02
CA VAL A 331 29.24 40.98 -45.47
C VAL A 331 29.31 42.39 -46.13
N GLU A 332 29.17 43.47 -45.36
CA GLU A 332 29.09 44.84 -45.89
C GLU A 332 30.43 45.46 -46.37
N LYS A 333 31.53 44.70 -46.38
CA LYS A 333 32.86 45.20 -46.82
C LYS A 333 33.42 44.54 -48.09
N PHE A 334 32.62 43.77 -48.83
CA PHE A 334 33.06 43.09 -50.06
C PHE A 334 32.33 43.55 -51.34
N VAL A 335 31.73 44.73 -51.32
CA VAL A 335 31.31 45.49 -52.50
C VAL A 335 32.02 46.83 -52.45
#